data_AF-A0A7S2VZ44-F1
#
_entry.id   AF-A0A7S2VZ44-F1
#
_cell.length_a   1.000
_cell.length_b   1.000
_cell.length_c   1.000
_cell.angle_alpha   90.00
_cell.angle_beta   90.00
_cell.angle_gamma   90.00
#
_symmetry.space_group_name_H-M   'P 1'
#
loop_
_entity.id
_entity.type
_entity.pdbx_description
1 polymer ?
#
loop_
_entity_poly.entity_id
_entity_poly.type
_entity_poly.pdbx_seq_one_letter_code
_entity_poly.pdbx_strand_id
1 'polypeptide(L)'
;MVSLKMKHILVLAAVATALLSFLSSIWSLEISFVVKSSAPPNRTLVILMGDLRGGEQAWETLYKNVLDPNSANLALLIGKETKYAVYPDSTLFKRATHTWTFPEYDDWADAVDMINGTHWRKTHLPEFHRNKNMSYDTGLYGGIKGFHGSGMVI
;
A
#
# COMPACT_ATOMS: atom_id res chain seq x y z
N MET A 1 -64.70 22.75 -47.48
CA MET A 1 -64.44 22.96 -46.03
C MET A 1 -63.97 21.64 -45.42
N VAL A 2 -62.65 21.49 -45.19
CA VAL A 2 -62.13 20.31 -44.47
C VAL A 2 -62.55 20.44 -43.00
N SER A 3 -63.30 19.45 -42.52
CA SER A 3 -63.86 19.39 -41.16
C SER A 3 -62.78 19.57 -40.10
N LEU A 4 -63.05 20.38 -39.08
CA LEU A 4 -62.13 20.70 -37.97
C LEU A 4 -61.59 19.45 -37.26
N LYS A 5 -62.35 18.33 -37.30
CA LYS A 5 -61.93 17.01 -36.76
C LYS A 5 -60.75 16.40 -37.53
N MET A 6 -60.67 16.57 -38.86
CA MET A 6 -59.56 16.01 -39.67
C MET A 6 -58.23 16.71 -39.38
N LYS A 7 -58.26 18.03 -39.11
CA LYS A 7 -57.03 18.79 -38.81
C LYS A 7 -56.39 18.35 -37.49
N HIS A 8 -57.20 18.03 -36.47
CA HIS A 8 -56.71 17.55 -35.18
C HIS A 8 -56.10 16.14 -35.26
N ILE A 9 -56.69 15.25 -36.06
CA ILE A 9 -56.16 13.90 -36.28
C ILE A 9 -54.80 13.95 -36.99
N LEU A 10 -54.65 14.83 -37.99
CA LEU A 10 -53.38 15.02 -38.70
C LEU A 10 -52.26 15.57 -37.80
N VAL A 11 -52.59 16.50 -36.90
CA VAL A 11 -51.62 17.04 -35.92
C VAL A 11 -51.20 15.96 -34.92
N LEU A 12 -52.13 15.16 -34.41
CA LEU A 12 -51.81 14.05 -33.50
C LEU A 12 -50.94 12.99 -34.17
N ALA A 13 -51.22 12.66 -35.44
CA ALA A 13 -50.42 11.70 -36.20
C ALA A 13 -48.99 12.21 -36.44
N ALA A 14 -48.83 13.49 -36.75
CA ALA A 14 -47.52 14.12 -36.95
C ALA A 14 -46.68 14.20 -35.67
N VAL A 15 -47.32 14.44 -34.52
CA VAL A 15 -46.65 14.44 -33.20
C VAL A 15 -46.23 13.02 -32.82
N ALA A 16 -47.07 12.02 -33.10
CA ALA A 16 -46.74 10.62 -32.82
C ALA A 16 -45.57 10.10 -33.66
N THR A 17 -45.49 10.45 -34.95
CA THR A 17 -44.36 10.07 -35.80
C THR A 17 -43.08 10.80 -35.41
N ALA A 18 -43.15 12.07 -35.02
CA ALA A 18 -42.00 12.79 -34.48
C ALA A 18 -41.47 12.15 -33.19
N LEU A 19 -42.35 11.79 -32.25
CA LEU A 19 -41.99 11.11 -31.00
C LEU A 19 -41.38 9.72 -31.24
N LEU A 20 -41.94 8.94 -32.16
CA LEU A 20 -41.40 7.63 -32.52
C LEU A 20 -40.00 7.73 -33.15
N SER A 21 -39.77 8.74 -34.01
CA SER A 21 -38.45 8.98 -34.60
C SER A 21 -37.39 9.48 -33.60
N PHE A 22 -37.83 10.24 -32.60
CA PHE A 22 -36.96 10.71 -31.52
C PHE A 22 -36.61 9.57 -30.55
N LEU A 23 -37.59 8.71 -30.22
CA LEU A 23 -37.38 7.52 -29.39
C LEU A 23 -36.50 6.47 -30.08
N SER A 24 -36.62 6.29 -31.40
CA SER A 24 -35.71 5.41 -32.15
C SER A 24 -34.28 5.96 -32.20
N SER A 25 -34.10 7.28 -32.15
CA SER A 25 -32.77 7.90 -32.09
C SER A 25 -32.11 7.73 -30.72
N ILE A 26 -32.91 7.64 -29.64
CA ILE A 26 -32.43 7.38 -28.28
C ILE A 26 -32.02 5.90 -28.11
N TRP A 27 -32.67 4.96 -28.82
CA TRP A 27 -32.33 3.53 -28.79
C TRP A 27 -31.09 3.15 -29.62
N SER A 28 -30.61 4.02 -30.52
CA SER A 28 -29.38 3.79 -31.30
C SER A 28 -28.10 4.29 -30.62
N LEU A 29 -28.19 4.78 -29.38
CA LEU A 29 -27.03 4.95 -28.51
C LEU A 29 -26.66 3.58 -27.94
N GLU A 30 -26.02 2.75 -28.77
CA GLU A 30 -25.13 1.72 -28.25
C GLU A 30 -24.06 2.43 -27.42
N ILE A 31 -24.30 2.52 -26.12
CA ILE A 31 -23.25 2.80 -25.15
C ILE A 31 -22.34 1.58 -25.23
N SER A 32 -21.35 1.66 -26.11
CA SER A 32 -20.18 0.79 -26.11
C SER A 32 -19.43 1.06 -24.81
N PHE A 33 -19.94 0.51 -23.71
CA PHE A 33 -19.24 0.44 -22.45
C PHE A 33 -18.10 -0.54 -22.69
N VAL A 34 -16.96 -0.02 -23.15
CA VAL A 34 -15.70 -0.73 -23.05
C VAL A 34 -15.47 -0.90 -21.56
N VAL A 35 -15.88 -2.05 -21.03
CA VAL A 35 -15.36 -2.57 -19.77
C VAL A 35 -13.87 -2.70 -20.03
N LYS A 36 -13.11 -1.67 -19.67
CA LYS A 36 -11.66 -1.75 -19.61
C LYS A 36 -11.40 -2.87 -18.62
N SER A 37 -11.04 -4.05 -19.12
CA SER A 37 -10.69 -5.21 -18.32
C SER A 37 -9.87 -4.71 -17.15
N SER A 38 -10.39 -4.82 -15.93
CA SER A 38 -9.62 -4.47 -14.74
C SER A 38 -8.30 -5.17 -14.89
N ALA A 39 -7.19 -4.44 -14.82
CA ALA A 39 -5.87 -5.05 -14.76
C ALA A 39 -5.96 -6.23 -13.77
N PRO A 40 -5.38 -7.40 -14.10
CA PRO A 40 -5.47 -8.56 -13.22
C PRO A 40 -5.15 -8.11 -11.80
N PRO A 41 -5.96 -8.50 -10.79
CA PRO A 41 -5.82 -7.98 -9.44
C PRO A 41 -4.37 -8.20 -9.00
N ASN A 42 -3.71 -7.14 -8.54
CA ASN A 42 -2.32 -7.21 -8.09
C ASN A 42 -2.19 -8.34 -7.07
N ARG A 43 -1.45 -9.39 -7.44
CA ARG A 43 -1.26 -10.59 -6.61
C ARG A 43 -0.04 -10.49 -5.70
N THR A 44 0.77 -9.45 -5.87
CA THR A 44 2.07 -9.29 -5.20
C THR A 44 2.03 -8.07 -4.30
N LEU A 45 2.36 -8.28 -3.03
CA LEU A 45 2.62 -7.23 -2.07
C LEU A 45 4.10 -7.28 -1.69
N VAL A 46 4.82 -6.20 -1.93
CA VAL A 46 6.19 -6.01 -1.46
C VAL A 46 6.13 -5.20 -0.19
N ILE A 47 6.74 -5.73 0.87
CA ILE A 47 6.76 -5.10 2.19
C ILE A 47 8.18 -4.66 2.48
N LEU A 48 8.38 -3.36 2.67
CA LEU A 48 9.64 -2.80 3.14
C LEU A 48 9.52 -2.48 4.63
N MET A 49 10.39 -3.07 5.45
CA MET A 49 10.31 -2.99 6.91
C MET A 49 11.62 -2.47 7.51
N GLY A 50 11.52 -1.64 8.54
CA GLY A 50 12.65 -1.10 9.30
C GLY A 50 13.04 0.34 8.92
N ASP A 51 14.28 0.72 9.17
CA ASP A 51 14.81 2.05 8.84
C ASP A 51 15.02 2.23 7.33
N LEU A 52 14.47 3.30 6.78
CA LEU A 52 14.67 3.68 5.38
C LEU A 52 16.04 4.34 5.18
N ARG A 53 17.08 3.52 4.98
CA ARG A 53 18.47 3.99 4.78
C ARG A 53 18.85 4.26 3.32
N GLY A 54 17.92 4.03 2.39
CA GLY A 54 18.09 4.34 0.96
C GLY A 54 17.64 5.76 0.62
N GLY A 55 18.06 6.24 -0.55
CA GLY A 55 17.54 7.47 -1.16
C GLY A 55 16.85 7.20 -2.49
N GLU A 56 16.42 8.26 -3.19
CA GLU A 56 15.65 8.19 -4.43
C GLU A 56 16.27 7.26 -5.48
N GLN A 57 17.59 7.28 -5.66
CA GLN A 57 18.28 6.37 -6.58
C GLN A 57 18.06 4.89 -6.23
N ALA A 58 18.09 4.52 -4.95
CA ALA A 58 17.83 3.14 -4.53
C ALA A 58 16.34 2.80 -4.76
N TRP A 59 15.43 3.71 -4.47
CA TRP A 59 14.00 3.49 -4.62
C TRP A 59 13.57 3.40 -6.08
N GLU A 60 14.15 4.18 -6.99
CA GLU A 60 13.94 4.03 -8.44
C GLU A 60 14.32 2.62 -8.91
N THR A 61 15.42 2.06 -8.41
CA THR A 61 15.80 0.68 -8.75
C THR A 61 14.84 -0.35 -8.16
N LEU A 62 14.29 -0.12 -6.97
CA LEU A 62 13.23 -0.95 -6.38
C LEU A 62 11.98 -0.95 -7.27
N TYR A 63 11.56 0.23 -7.75
CA TYR A 63 10.38 0.33 -8.62
C TYR A 63 10.61 -0.41 -9.93
N LYS A 64 11.71 -0.08 -10.62
CA LYS A 64 12.03 -0.61 -11.95
C LYS A 64 12.23 -2.13 -11.96
N ASN A 65 12.89 -2.67 -10.94
CA ASN A 65 13.33 -4.07 -10.97
C ASN A 65 12.46 -5.00 -10.12
N VAL A 66 11.67 -4.47 -9.17
CA VAL A 66 10.86 -5.28 -8.26
C VAL A 66 9.38 -4.95 -8.39
N LEU A 67 8.98 -3.69 -8.22
CA LEU A 67 7.54 -3.38 -8.17
C LEU A 67 6.88 -3.48 -9.54
N ASP A 68 7.41 -2.78 -10.53
CA ASP A 68 6.77 -2.63 -11.84
C ASP A 68 6.68 -3.96 -12.63
N PRO A 69 7.76 -4.79 -12.70
CA PRO A 69 7.67 -6.08 -13.40
C PRO A 69 6.69 -7.05 -12.75
N ASN A 70 6.47 -6.93 -11.44
CA ASN A 70 5.55 -7.80 -10.70
C ASN A 70 4.15 -7.20 -10.54
N SER A 71 3.91 -5.99 -11.07
CA SER A 71 2.71 -5.21 -10.77
C SER A 71 2.40 -5.19 -9.26
N ALA A 72 3.44 -5.01 -8.44
CA ALA A 72 3.32 -5.17 -7.01
C ALA A 72 2.82 -3.90 -6.32
N ASN A 73 2.00 -4.09 -5.29
CA ASN A 73 1.73 -3.05 -4.30
C ASN A 73 2.92 -2.91 -3.35
N LEU A 74 3.14 -1.70 -2.85
CA LEU A 74 4.16 -1.43 -1.84
C LEU A 74 3.51 -1.11 -0.50
N ALA A 75 3.94 -1.83 0.53
CA ALA A 75 3.66 -1.54 1.92
C ALA A 75 4.93 -1.12 2.67
N LEU A 76 4.81 -0.11 3.53
CA LEU A 76 5.88 0.35 4.41
C LEU A 76 5.53 0.02 5.86
N LEU A 77 6.44 -0.66 6.58
CA LEU A 77 6.38 -0.80 8.04
C LEU A 77 7.64 -0.16 8.63
N ILE A 78 7.50 1.04 9.15
CA ILE A 78 8.66 1.87 9.56
C ILE A 78 8.44 2.45 10.96
N GLY A 79 9.52 2.90 11.60
CA GLY A 79 9.41 3.60 12.88
C GLY A 79 8.55 4.87 12.79
N LYS A 80 7.70 5.09 13.80
CA LYS A 80 6.85 6.29 13.93
C LYS A 80 7.71 7.54 14.17
N GLU A 81 8.74 7.38 14.99
CA GLU A 81 9.71 8.41 15.33
C GLU A 81 11.06 8.08 14.69
N THR A 82 11.04 7.72 13.41
CA THR A 82 12.32 7.75 12.70
C THR A 82 12.82 9.18 12.78
N LYS A 83 13.85 9.40 13.61
CA LYS A 83 14.89 10.42 13.42
C LYS A 83 15.40 10.47 11.96
N TYR A 84 15.13 9.39 11.21
CA TYR A 84 15.31 9.20 9.77
C TYR A 84 14.06 9.46 8.90
N ALA A 85 13.02 10.14 9.42
CA ALA A 85 11.95 10.76 8.61
C ALA A 85 12.53 11.97 7.85
N VAL A 86 13.69 11.78 7.24
CA VAL A 86 14.49 12.78 6.56
C VAL A 86 13.88 13.11 5.20
N TYR A 87 12.93 12.29 4.73
CA TYR A 87 12.32 12.43 3.40
C TYR A 87 10.80 12.17 3.41
N PRO A 88 9.99 12.95 4.14
CA PRO A 88 8.53 12.81 4.12
C PRO A 88 7.94 12.97 2.72
N ASP A 89 8.60 13.76 1.86
CA ASP A 89 8.19 14.00 0.47
C ASP A 89 8.76 13.00 -0.54
N SER A 90 9.42 11.94 -0.08
CA SER A 90 10.03 10.95 -0.96
C SER A 90 9.04 10.28 -1.90
N THR A 91 9.54 9.81 -3.04
CA THR A 91 8.73 9.02 -3.97
C THR A 91 8.27 7.71 -3.35
N LEU A 92 8.98 7.21 -2.33
CA LEU A 92 8.67 5.96 -1.65
C LEU A 92 7.33 6.02 -0.93
N PHE A 93 7.09 7.08 -0.15
CA PHE A 93 5.79 7.29 0.51
C PHE A 93 4.67 7.53 -0.50
N LYS A 94 4.96 8.20 -1.62
CA LYS A 94 3.98 8.43 -2.70
C LYS A 94 3.60 7.15 -3.45
N ARG A 95 4.56 6.23 -3.62
CA ARG A 95 4.37 4.94 -4.30
C ARG A 95 3.72 3.90 -3.40
N ALA A 96 3.95 3.97 -2.10
CA ALA A 96 3.35 3.08 -1.12
C ALA A 96 1.84 3.21 -1.11
N THR A 97 1.15 2.07 -1.19
CA THR A 97 -0.30 2.03 -1.04
C THR A 97 -0.71 1.90 0.42
N HIS A 98 0.16 1.33 1.25
CA HIS A 98 -0.10 1.06 2.68
C HIS A 98 1.11 1.50 3.51
N THR A 99 0.84 2.12 4.65
CA THR A 99 1.88 2.56 5.57
C THR A 99 1.44 2.25 7.00
N TRP A 100 2.25 1.48 7.70
CA TRP A 100 2.12 1.19 9.11
C TRP A 100 3.34 1.71 9.85
N THR A 101 3.13 2.21 11.06
CA THR A 101 4.20 2.69 11.90
C THR A 101 4.25 1.95 13.23
N PHE A 102 5.44 1.79 13.78
CA PHE A 102 5.67 1.19 15.10
C PHE A 102 6.54 2.12 15.96
N PRO A 103 6.42 2.07 17.30
CA PRO A 103 7.28 2.87 18.17
C PRO A 103 8.75 2.44 18.03
N GLU A 104 9.65 3.41 17.90
CA GLU A 104 11.10 3.19 17.99
C GLU A 104 11.50 3.14 19.46
N TYR A 105 12.09 2.03 19.91
CA TYR A 105 12.47 1.84 21.31
C TYR A 105 13.90 2.31 21.55
N ASP A 106 14.13 2.99 22.67
CA ASP A 106 15.48 3.28 23.18
C ASP A 106 16.21 2.00 23.59
N ASP A 107 15.46 1.01 24.09
CA ASP A 107 15.93 -0.34 24.40
C ASP A 107 14.98 -1.36 23.75
N TRP A 108 15.47 -2.04 22.72
CA TRP A 108 14.67 -3.03 21.99
C TRP A 108 14.32 -4.27 22.82
N ALA A 109 14.90 -4.46 24.02
CA ALA A 109 14.43 -5.47 24.96
C ALA A 109 12.95 -5.29 25.34
N ASP A 110 12.47 -4.05 25.36
CA ASP A 110 11.07 -3.73 25.66
C ASP A 110 10.14 -4.26 24.56
N ALA A 111 10.58 -4.23 23.30
CA ALA A 111 9.83 -4.82 22.19
C ALA A 111 9.72 -6.35 22.32
N VAL A 112 10.80 -7.03 22.74
CA VAL A 112 10.81 -8.48 22.96
C VAL A 112 9.88 -8.88 24.11
N ASP A 113 9.88 -8.09 25.19
CA ASP A 113 9.01 -8.32 26.35
C ASP A 113 7.52 -8.32 25.98
N MET A 114 7.12 -7.51 24.99
CA MET A 114 5.72 -7.49 24.52
C MET A 114 5.32 -8.77 23.76
N ILE A 115 6.26 -9.46 23.13
CA ILE A 115 5.96 -10.64 22.31
C ILE A 115 5.81 -11.89 23.17
N ASN A 116 6.74 -12.12 24.11
CA ASN A 116 6.82 -13.38 24.86
C ASN A 116 7.03 -13.18 26.38
N GLY A 117 6.62 -12.03 26.90
CA GLY A 117 6.83 -11.66 28.29
C GLY A 117 8.30 -11.49 28.64
N THR A 118 8.62 -11.37 29.93
CA THR A 118 9.97 -11.02 30.41
C THR A 118 10.86 -12.22 30.72
N HIS A 119 10.37 -13.45 30.51
CA HIS A 119 11.08 -14.67 30.95
C HIS A 119 12.42 -14.87 30.23
N TRP A 120 12.51 -14.48 28.96
CA TRP A 120 13.73 -14.58 28.14
C TRP A 120 14.91 -13.79 28.74
N ARG A 121 14.64 -12.69 29.48
CA ARG A 121 15.67 -11.92 30.18
C ARG A 121 16.42 -12.74 31.23
N LYS A 122 15.83 -13.83 31.73
CA LYS A 122 16.45 -14.75 32.70
C LYS A 122 17.02 -16.01 32.06
N THR A 123 16.43 -16.47 30.97
CA THR A 123 16.81 -17.75 30.35
C THR A 123 17.80 -17.62 29.21
N HIS A 124 17.79 -16.50 28.48
CA HIS A 124 18.61 -16.30 27.28
C HIS A 124 19.64 -15.20 27.51
N LEU A 125 19.22 -14.04 28.02
CA LEU A 125 20.10 -12.88 28.18
C LEU A 125 21.40 -13.17 28.98
N PRO A 126 21.39 -13.98 30.07
CA PRO A 126 22.62 -14.29 30.81
C PRO A 126 23.66 -15.07 30.00
N GLU A 127 23.25 -15.89 29.01
CA GLU A 127 24.20 -16.64 28.18
C GLU A 127 25.09 -15.71 27.35
N PHE A 128 24.60 -14.50 27.05
CA PHE A 128 25.35 -13.50 26.27
C PHE A 128 26.14 -12.54 27.17
N HIS A 129 25.75 -12.39 28.44
CA HIS A 129 26.53 -11.64 29.44
C HIS A 129 27.70 -12.45 30.03
N ARG A 130 27.61 -13.78 30.02
CA ARG A 130 28.62 -14.67 30.61
C ARG A 130 30.00 -14.55 29.94
N ASN A 131 30.03 -14.06 28.70
CA ASN A 131 31.27 -13.75 28.01
C ASN A 131 31.15 -12.35 27.41
N LYS A 132 31.74 -11.34 28.07
CA LYS A 132 31.72 -9.94 27.60
C LYS A 132 32.30 -9.76 26.19
N ASN A 133 33.08 -10.73 25.70
CA ASN A 133 33.58 -10.75 24.33
C ASN A 133 32.52 -11.31 23.35
N MET A 134 31.62 -12.20 23.77
CA MET A 134 30.53 -12.72 22.91
C MET A 134 29.52 -11.65 22.49
N SER A 135 29.25 -10.63 23.31
CA SER A 135 28.36 -9.54 22.89
C SER A 135 28.95 -8.72 21.74
N TYR A 136 30.26 -8.73 21.55
CA TYR A 136 30.95 -8.15 20.40
C TYR A 136 31.14 -9.17 19.26
N ASP A 137 31.41 -10.43 19.60
CA ASP A 137 31.76 -11.46 18.61
C ASP A 137 30.55 -12.12 17.93
N THR A 138 29.37 -12.14 18.57
CA THR A 138 28.19 -12.85 18.02
C THR A 138 27.38 -12.00 17.06
N GLY A 139 27.49 -10.67 17.13
CA GLY A 139 26.62 -9.75 16.38
C GLY A 139 25.14 -9.80 16.81
N LEU A 140 24.80 -10.47 17.91
CA LEU A 140 23.42 -10.64 18.39
C LEU A 140 23.00 -9.60 19.45
N TYR A 141 21.68 -9.50 19.68
CA TYR A 141 21.01 -8.50 20.52
C TYR A 141 21.30 -7.04 20.17
N GLY A 142 21.42 -6.75 18.87
CA GLY A 142 21.45 -5.36 18.39
C GLY A 142 20.21 -4.59 18.80
N GLY A 143 20.40 -3.37 19.28
CA GLY A 143 19.32 -2.50 19.77
C GLY A 143 18.95 -2.72 21.25
N ILE A 144 19.43 -3.79 21.90
CA ILE A 144 19.27 -3.98 23.34
C ILE A 144 20.34 -3.18 24.09
N LYS A 145 19.95 -2.46 25.14
CA LYS A 145 20.86 -1.60 25.87
C LYS A 145 22.02 -2.40 26.48
N GLY A 146 23.24 -1.95 26.19
CA GLY A 146 24.47 -2.60 26.66
C GLY A 146 25.01 -3.69 25.73
N PHE A 147 24.31 -4.00 24.64
CA PHE A 147 24.78 -4.90 23.58
C PHE A 147 25.15 -4.10 22.32
N HIS A 148 26.13 -4.60 21.56
CA HIS A 148 26.68 -3.92 20.38
C HIS A 148 26.46 -4.73 19.09
N GLY A 149 25.60 -5.75 19.13
CA GLY A 149 25.25 -6.55 17.97
C GLY A 149 24.44 -5.77 16.92
N SER A 150 24.20 -6.41 15.79
CA SER A 150 23.39 -5.85 14.69
C SER A 150 22.17 -6.71 14.35
N GLY A 151 22.07 -7.91 14.91
CA GLY A 151 20.96 -8.84 14.74
C GLY A 151 20.30 -9.19 16.07
N MET A 152 19.09 -9.73 16.02
CA MET A 152 18.40 -10.30 17.17
C MET A 152 17.78 -11.62 16.72
N VAL A 153 17.94 -12.67 17.52
CA VAL A 153 17.25 -13.95 17.33
C VAL A 153 16.15 -14.00 18.38
N ILE A 154 14.91 -14.08 17.91
CA ILE A 154 13.70 -14.21 18.73
C ILE A 154 13.14 -15.62 18.53
#